data_AF-A0A0N9HXG0-F1
#
_entry.id   AF-A0A0N9HXG0-F1
#
_cell.length_a   1.000
_cell.length_b   1.000
_cell.length_c   1.000
_cell.angle_alpha   90.00
_cell.angle_beta   90.00
_cell.angle_gamma   90.00
#
_symmetry.space_group_name_H-M   'P 1'
#
loop_
_entity.id
_entity.type
_entity.pdbx_description
1 polymer ?
#
loop_
_entity_poly.entity_id
_entity_poly.type
_entity_poly.pdbx_seq_one_letter_code
_entity_poly.pdbx_strand_id
1 'polypeptide(L)' 'MHIERLRQQTGAFADTVTDLDPGARVATCPEWSVLDLVAHVGHIQRRAAAIVRTGEAVPFGQPAEPPAGWAAWSRAGR' A
#
# COMPACT_ATOMS: atom_id res chain seq x y z
N MET A 1 -21.58 4.63 2.78
CA MET A 1 -20.52 4.55 3.82
C MET A 1 -19.32 3.70 3.36
N HIS A 2 -18.84 3.86 2.11
CA HIS A 2 -17.77 3.02 1.54
C HIS A 2 -16.37 3.61 1.75
N ILE A 3 -16.26 4.95 1.65
CA ILE A 3 -15.01 5.69 1.86
C ILE A 3 -14.46 5.50 3.28
N GLU A 4 -15.33 5.50 4.29
CA GLU A 4 -14.92 5.29 5.68
C GLU A 4 -14.34 3.89 5.89
N ARG A 5 -14.97 2.86 5.31
CA ARG A 5 -14.45 1.49 5.39
C ARG A 5 -13.10 1.34 4.67
N LEU A 6 -12.91 2.00 3.53
CA LEU A 6 -11.62 2.04 2.84
C LEU A 6 -10.54 2.69 3.72
N ARG A 7 -10.84 3.83 4.36
CA ARG A 7 -9.90 4.50 5.28
C ARG A 7 -9.52 3.59 6.45
N GLN A 8 -10.49 2.92 7.07
CA GLN A 8 -10.25 1.99 8.16
C GLN A 8 -9.37 0.81 7.72
N GLN A 9 -9.65 0.20 6.56
CA GLN A 9 -8.85 -0.90 6.04
C GLN A 9 -7.41 -0.47 5.70
N THR A 10 -7.24 0.69 5.06
CA THR A 10 -5.90 1.22 4.76
C THR A 10 -5.13 1.58 6.04
N GLY A 11 -5.81 2.13 7.06
CA GLY A 11 -5.22 2.40 8.37
C GLY A 11 -4.77 1.12 9.06
N ALA A 12 -5.67 0.15 9.21
CA ALA A 12 -5.38 -1.14 9.82
C ALA A 12 -4.23 -1.87 9.10
N PHE A 13 -4.20 -1.82 7.77
CA PHE A 13 -3.08 -2.37 7.00
C PHE A 13 -1.76 -1.68 7.38
N ALA A 14 -1.70 -0.36 7.31
CA ALA A 14 -0.49 0.41 7.61
C ALA A 14 0.02 0.19 9.03
N ASP A 15 -0.88 0.13 10.02
CA ASP A 15 -0.51 -0.11 11.41
C ASP A 15 -0.01 -1.56 11.60
N THR A 16 -0.69 -2.55 11.02
CA THR A 16 -0.28 -3.96 11.10
C THR A 16 1.10 -4.17 10.49
N VAL A 17 1.36 -3.62 9.30
CA VAL A 17 2.65 -3.86 8.64
C VAL A 17 3.80 -3.19 9.38
N THR A 18 3.58 -2.02 10.02
CA THR A 18 4.62 -1.23 10.70
C THR A 18 5.43 -2.03 11.71
N ASP A 19 4.80 -2.98 12.42
CA ASP A 19 5.43 -3.76 13.49
C ASP A 19 6.01 -5.10 13.00
N LEU A 20 5.90 -5.41 11.71
CA LEU A 20 6.43 -6.65 11.13
C LEU A 20 7.87 -6.48 10.64
N ASP A 21 8.63 -7.58 10.67
CA ASP A 21 9.91 -7.66 9.96
C ASP A 21 9.67 -7.45 8.44
N PRO A 22 10.27 -6.41 7.82
CA PRO A 22 10.13 -6.16 6.39
C PRO A 22 10.54 -7.34 5.51
N GLY A 23 11.49 -8.17 5.98
CA GLY A 23 11.98 -9.35 5.26
C GLY A 23 11.13 -10.61 5.45
N ALA A 24 10.16 -10.60 6.37
CA ALA A 24 9.32 -11.76 6.64
C ALA A 24 8.49 -12.14 5.40
N ARG A 25 8.30 -13.44 5.17
CA ARG A 25 7.52 -13.94 4.03
C ARG A 25 6.02 -13.82 4.30
N VAL A 26 5.27 -13.40 3.28
CA VAL A 26 3.81 -13.36 3.33
C VAL A 26 3.26 -14.78 3.21
N ALA A 27 2.45 -15.22 4.16
CA ALA A 27 1.99 -16.62 4.20
C ALA A 27 1.19 -17.05 2.96
N THR A 28 0.40 -16.15 2.38
CA THR A 28 -0.40 -16.42 1.17
C THR A 28 0.39 -16.22 -0.13
N CYS A 29 1.53 -15.53 -0.06
CA CYS A 29 2.42 -15.23 -1.19
C CYS A 29 3.88 -15.43 -0.73
N PRO A 30 4.36 -16.69 -0.62
CA PRO A 30 5.66 -16.99 -0.03
C PRO A 30 6.84 -16.38 -0.80
N GLU A 31 6.65 -16.03 -2.07
CA GLU A 31 7.65 -15.35 -2.88
C GLU A 31 7.80 -13.87 -2.53
N TRP A 32 6.87 -13.29 -1.76
CA TRP A 32 6.88 -11.90 -1.33
C TRP A 32 7.38 -11.75 0.11
N SER A 33 8.19 -10.73 0.32
CA SER A 33 8.45 -10.15 1.62
C SER A 33 7.29 -9.23 2.05
N VAL A 34 7.23 -8.89 3.34
CA VAL A 34 6.32 -7.83 3.83
C VAL A 34 6.58 -6.52 3.08
N LEU A 35 7.83 -6.23 2.73
CA LEU A 35 8.19 -5.05 1.95
C LEU A 35 7.57 -5.06 0.55
N ASP A 36 7.57 -6.20 -0.13
CA ASP A 36 6.93 -6.36 -1.45
C ASP A 36 5.41 -6.15 -1.37
N LEU A 37 4.77 -6.67 -0.32
CA LEU A 37 3.34 -6.48 -0.07
C LEU A 37 3.01 -5.00 0.15
N VAL A 38 3.82 -4.31 0.96
CA VAL A 38 3.69 -2.87 1.21
C VAL A 38 3.84 -2.07 -0.09
N ALA A 39 4.86 -2.40 -0.88
CA ALA A 39 5.11 -1.77 -2.18
C ALA A 39 3.90 -1.90 -3.10
N HIS A 40 3.38 -3.12 -3.21
CA HIS A 40 2.24 -3.46 -4.05
C HIS A 40 0.98 -2.71 -3.64
N VAL A 41 0.54 -2.85 -2.38
CA VAL A 41 -0.70 -2.25 -1.89
C VAL A 41 -0.63 -0.72 -1.93
N GLY A 42 0.50 -0.14 -1.51
CA GLY A 42 0.70 1.30 -1.55
C GLY A 42 0.64 1.87 -2.97
N HIS A 43 1.19 1.15 -3.97
CA HIS A 43 1.08 1.56 -5.37
C HIS A 43 -0.38 1.60 -5.82
N ILE A 44 -1.16 0.55 -5.55
CA ILE A 44 -2.58 0.48 -5.93
C ILE A 44 -3.38 1.63 -5.32
N GLN A 45 -3.17 1.92 -4.04
CA GLN A 45 -3.87 3.00 -3.33
C GLN A 45 -3.58 4.37 -3.95
N ARG A 46 -2.30 4.70 -4.20
CA ARG A 46 -1.93 5.98 -4.82
C ARG A 46 -2.43 6.10 -6.25
N ARG A 47 -2.41 5.00 -7.02
CA ARG A 47 -2.98 4.97 -8.37
C ARG A 47 -4.48 5.25 -8.35
N ALA A 48 -5.22 4.59 -7.46
CA ALA A 48 -6.65 4.84 -7.28
C ALA A 48 -6.92 6.29 -6.88
N ALA A 49 -6.17 6.84 -5.93
CA ALA A 49 -6.30 8.22 -5.50
C ALA A 49 -5.99 9.22 -6.63
N ALA A 50 -5.01 8.93 -7.48
CA ALA A 50 -4.71 9.75 -8.65
C ALA A 50 -5.87 9.74 -9.66
N ILE A 51 -6.40 8.57 -10.03
CA ILE A 51 -7.55 8.44 -10.93
C ILE A 51 -8.76 9.22 -10.39
N VAL A 52 -9.05 9.11 -9.10
CA VAL A 52 -10.18 9.83 -8.47
C VAL A 52 -9.97 11.35 -8.49
N ARG A 53 -8.73 11.83 -8.29
CA ARG A 53 -8.42 13.27 -8.27
C ARG A 53 -8.43 13.90 -9.66
N THR A 54 -7.93 13.20 -10.67
CA THR A 54 -7.77 13.76 -12.02
C THR A 54 -8.89 13.37 -12.97
N GLY A 55 -9.62 12.29 -12.68
CA GLY A 55 -10.58 11.69 -13.62
C GLY A 55 -9.93 10.92 -14.77
N GLU A 56 -8.60 10.79 -14.78
CA GLU A 56 -7.84 10.19 -15.87
C GLU A 56 -7.37 8.78 -15.54
N ALA A 57 -7.30 7.93 -16.56
CA ALA A 57 -6.72 6.61 -16.42
C ALA A 57 -5.20 6.71 -16.21
N VAL A 58 -4.74 6.30 -15.03
CA VAL A 58 -3.30 6.20 -14.74
C VAL A 58 -2.79 4.84 -15.21
N PRO A 59 -1.72 4.74 -16.01
CA PRO A 59 -1.15 3.45 -16.41
C PRO A 59 -0.74 2.58 -15.20
N PHE A 60 -0.79 1.25 -15.37
CA PHE A 60 -0.22 0.33 -14.38
C PHE A 60 1.30 0.30 -14.56
N GLY A 61 2.03 1.01 -13.71
CA GLY A 61 3.49 0.97 -13.67
C GLY A 61 4.02 -0.11 -12.73
N GLN A 62 5.34 -0.29 -12.69
CA GLN A 62 6.00 -1.08 -11.65
C GLN A 62 5.71 -0.47 -10.26
N PRO A 63 5.52 -1.30 -9.22
CA PRO A 63 5.48 -0.84 -7.84
C PRO A 63 6.68 0.07 -7.56
N ALA A 64 6.44 1.24 -6.96
CA ALA A 64 7.55 2.06 -6.51
C ALA A 64 8.25 1.30 -5.39
N GLU A 65 9.59 1.26 -5.42
CA GLU A 65 10.37 0.70 -4.32
C GLU A 65 9.99 1.46 -3.03
N PRO A 66 9.55 0.75 -1.97
CA PRO A 66 9.09 1.41 -0.77
C PRO A 66 10.28 2.12 -0.10
N PRO A 67 10.14 3.42 0.25
CA PRO A 67 11.24 4.19 0.80
C PRO A 67 11.63 3.66 2.19
N ALA A 68 12.83 4.00 2.68
CA ALA A 68 13.30 3.62 4.03
C ALA A 68 12.32 4.01 5.17
N GLY A 69 11.43 4.98 4.96
CA GLY A 69 10.33 5.36 5.86
C GLY A 69 8.95 4.83 5.45
N TRP A 70 8.87 3.60 4.95
CA TRP A 70 7.67 3.01 4.33
C TRP A 70 6.43 3.00 5.23
N ALA A 71 6.58 2.94 6.56
CA ALA A 71 5.44 3.03 7.49
C ALA A 71 4.67 4.36 7.36
N ALA A 72 5.40 5.48 7.24
CA ALA A 72 4.82 6.81 7.00
C ALA A 72 4.28 6.92 5.57
N TRP A 73 4.98 6.32 4.61
CA TRP A 73 4.58 6.29 3.20
C TRP A 73 3.29 5.51 2.94
N SER A 74 3.08 4.38 3.62
CA SER A 74 1.83 3.60 3.59
C SER A 74 0.67 4.42 4.15
N ARG A 75 0.90 5.17 5.24
CA ARG A 75 -0.08 6.09 5.82
C ARG A 75 -0.38 7.29 4.91
N ALA A 76 0.58 7.74 4.10
CA ALA A 76 0.41 8.86 3.18
C ALA A 76 -0.33 8.46 1.87
N GLY A 77 -0.50 7.17 1.59
CA GLY A 77 -1.25 6.68 0.42
C GLY A 77 -2.78 6.80 0.52
N ARG A 78 -3.30 7.48 1.55
CA ARG A 78 -4.73 7.71 1.81
C ARG A 78 -5.32 8.82 0.94
#